data_AF-A0A7V5BFH5-F1
#
_entry.id   AF-A0A7V5BFH5-F1
#
_cell.length_a   1.000
_cell.length_b   1.000
_cell.length_c   1.000
_cell.angle_alpha   90.00
_cell.angle_beta   90.00
_cell.angle_gamma   90.00
#
_symmetry.space_group_name_H-M   'P 1'
#
loop_
_entity.id
_entity.type
_entity.pdbx_description
1 polymer ?
#
loop_
_entity_poly.entity_id
_entity_poly.type
_entity_poly.pdbx_seq_one_letter_code
_entity_poly.pdbx_strand_id
1 'polypeptide(L)' 'EQGIKRGIEQGIEQGIEQGIEQGIEQGIEQGAKAKASEAVRNMILDGIPDETIMKYLGVEPAFIEEVRYQMDI' A
#
# COMPACT_ATOMS: atom_id res chain seq x y z
N GLU A 1 4.32 -37.40 -23.77
CA GLU A 1 4.85 -36.06 -24.13
C GLU A 1 3.83 -34.94 -24.03
N GLN A 2 2.64 -35.05 -24.64
CA GLN A 2 1.63 -33.97 -24.62
C GLN A 2 1.16 -33.55 -23.21
N GLY A 3 1.00 -34.50 -22.28
CA GLY A 3 0.59 -34.18 -20.90
C GLY A 3 1.62 -33.34 -20.13
N ILE A 4 2.92 -33.59 -20.35
CA ILE A 4 4.00 -32.82 -19.70
C ILE A 4 4.02 -31.40 -20.25
N LYS A 5 3.90 -31.24 -21.57
CA LYS A 5 3.88 -29.92 -22.21
C LYS A 5 2.71 -29.07 -21.71
N ARG A 6 1.50 -29.65 -21.63
CA ARG A 6 0.31 -28.97 -21.10
C ARG A 6 0.47 -28.59 -19.63
N GLY A 7 1.02 -29.49 -18.81
CA GLY A 7 1.25 -29.19 -17.39
C GLY A 7 2.24 -28.05 -17.17
N ILE A 8 3.30 -27.97 -17.99
CA ILE A 8 4.27 -26.87 -17.93
C ILE A 8 3.63 -25.55 -18.39
N GLU A 9 2.91 -25.56 -19.51
CA GLU A 9 2.21 -24.36 -20.01
C GLU A 9 1.23 -23.82 -18.97
N GLN A 10 0.40 -24.69 -18.37
CA GLN A 10 -0.55 -24.32 -17.32
C GLN A 10 0.15 -23.80 -16.06
N GLY A 11 1.22 -24.44 -15.63
CA GLY A 11 1.97 -24.00 -14.45
C GLY A 11 2.63 -22.62 -14.64
N ILE A 12 3.15 -22.35 -15.84
CA ILE A 12 3.74 -21.04 -16.17
C ILE A 12 2.65 -19.97 -16.23
N GLU A 13 1.53 -20.25 -16.89
CA GLU A 13 0.42 -19.31 -17.01
C GLU A 13 -0.13 -18.93 -15.62
N GLN A 14 -0.41 -19.92 -14.77
CA GLN A 14 -0.89 -19.69 -13.40
C GLN A 14 0.14 -18.94 -12.55
N GLY A 15 1.42 -19.29 -12.67
CA GLY A 15 2.49 -18.62 -11.92
C GLY A 15 2.65 -17.15 -12.30
N ILE A 16 2.56 -16.83 -13.60
CA ILE A 16 2.63 -15.46 -14.10
C ILE A 16 1.40 -14.67 -13.67
N GLU A 17 0.20 -15.23 -13.82
CA GLU A 17 -1.05 -14.56 -13.43
C GLU A 17 -1.05 -14.19 -11.95
N GLN A 18 -0.74 -15.15 -11.07
CA GLN A 18 -0.66 -14.93 -9.62
C GLN A 18 0.43 -13.92 -9.25
N GLY A 19 1.59 -14.00 -9.89
CA GLY A 19 2.70 -13.09 -9.63
C GLY A 19 2.38 -11.64 -10.01
N ILE A 20 1.71 -11.44 -11.15
CA ILE A 20 1.28 -10.12 -11.62
C ILE A 20 0.19 -9.55 -10.72
N GLU A 21 -0.82 -10.35 -10.38
CA GLU A 21 -1.92 -9.92 -9.52
C GLU A 21 -1.41 -9.44 -8.14
N GLN A 22 -0.59 -10.26 -7.47
CA GLN A 22 0.00 -9.92 -6.18
C GLN A 22 0.91 -8.68 -6.28
N GLY A 23 1.71 -8.58 -7.34
CA GLY A 23 2.61 -7.45 -7.54
C GLY A 23 1.86 -6.13 -7.74
N ILE A 24 0.76 -6.16 -8.50
CA ILE A 24 -0.08 -4.97 -8.74
C ILE A 24 -0.79 -4.56 -7.45
N GLU A 25 -1.40 -5.50 -6.72
CA GLU A 25 -2.10 -5.24 -5.47
C GLU A 25 -1.16 -4.60 -4.43
N GLN A 26 0.00 -5.22 -4.19
CA GLN A 26 1.00 -4.70 -3.26
C GLN A 26 1.52 -3.32 -3.68
N GLY A 27 1.76 -3.12 -4.98
CA GLY A 27 2.24 -1.84 -5.50
C GLY A 27 1.23 -0.70 -5.31
N ILE A 28 -0.06 -0.98 -5.54
CA ILE A 28 -1.13 -0.01 -5.34
C ILE A 28 -1.28 0.33 -3.86
N GLU A 29 -1.30 -0.67 -2.98
CA GLU A 29 -1.44 -0.49 -1.54
C GLU A 29 -0.26 0.33 -0.96
N GLN A 30 0.98 -0.05 -1.29
CA GLN A 30 2.18 0.65 -0.84
C GLN A 30 2.22 2.10 -1.35
N GLY A 31 1.85 2.32 -2.62
CA GLY A 31 1.81 3.65 -3.21
C GLY A 31 0.74 4.54 -2.58
N ALA A 32 -0.45 4.00 -2.29
CA ALA A 32 -1.52 4.72 -1.61
C ALA A 32 -1.10 5.07 -0.17
N LYS A 33 -0.52 4.11 0.56
CA LYS A 33 -0.04 4.33 1.93
C LYS A 33 1.05 5.40 1.97
N ALA A 34 2.04 5.34 1.08
CA ALA A 34 3.13 6.32 1.03
C ALA A 34 2.61 7.75 0.78
N LYS A 35 1.68 7.92 -0.16
CA LYS A 35 1.05 9.24 -0.41
C LYS A 35 0.24 9.74 0.78
N ALA A 36 -0.51 8.87 1.44
CA ALA A 36 -1.26 9.22 2.63
C ALA A 36 -0.32 9.65 3.77
N SER A 37 0.77 8.92 3.99
CA SER A 37 1.78 9.25 5.01
C SER A 37 2.44 10.59 4.72
N GLU A 38 2.79 10.88 3.46
CA GLU A 38 3.36 12.17 3.06
C GLU A 38 2.40 13.34 3.34
N ALA A 39 1.12 13.18 2.99
CA ALA A 39 0.11 14.19 3.25
C ALA A 39 -0.08 14.45 4.76
N VAL A 40 -0.22 13.38 5.55
CA VAL A 40 -0.33 13.46 7.02
C VAL A 40 0.89 14.15 7.61
N ARG A 41 2.10 13.73 7.21
CA ARG A 41 3.37 14.33 7.66
C ARG A 41 3.40 15.84 7.45
N ASN A 42 3.06 16.31 6.26
CA ASN A 42 3.07 17.73 5.95
C ASN A 42 2.05 18.50 6.79
N MET A 43 0.84 17.95 6.97
CA MET A 43 -0.19 18.56 7.82
C MET A 43 0.23 18.63 9.30
N ILE A 44 0.90 17.60 9.83
CA ILE A 44 1.46 17.63 11.19
C ILE A 44 2.50 18.75 11.32
N LEU A 45 3.43 18.85 10.36
CA LEU A 45 4.47 19.89 10.37
C LEU A 45 3.91 21.31 10.27
N ASP A 46 2.78 21.47 9.58
CA ASP A 46 2.05 22.74 9.48
C ASP A 46 1.21 23.03 10.75
N GLY A 47 1.23 22.16 11.76
CA GLY A 47 0.51 22.32 13.02
C GLY A 47 -0.99 22.09 12.90
N ILE A 48 -1.44 21.36 11.87
CA ILE A 48 -2.85 21.03 11.68
C ILE A 48 -3.27 19.98 12.74
N PRO A 49 -4.41 20.19 13.44
CA PRO A 49 -4.89 19.24 14.45
C PRO A 49 -5.30 17.89 13.85
N ASP A 50 -5.11 16.80 14.60
CA ASP A 50 -5.41 15.43 14.17
C ASP A 50 -6.85 15.24 13.72
N GLU A 51 -7.82 15.84 14.43
CA GLU A 51 -9.23 15.80 14.04
C GLU A 51 -9.47 16.34 12.62
N THR A 52 -8.69 17.36 12.24
CA THR A 52 -8.75 17.96 10.89
C THR A 52 -8.11 17.01 9.87
N ILE A 53 -6.96 16.42 10.20
CA ILE A 53 -6.27 15.44 9.35
C ILE A 53 -7.19 14.24 9.08
N MET A 54 -7.79 13.66 10.13
CA MET A 54 -8.74 12.55 10.03
C MET A 54 -9.94 12.90 9.15
N LYS A 55 -10.54 14.08 9.37
CA LYS A 55 -11.72 14.52 8.63
C LYS A 55 -11.46 14.68 7.13
N TYR A 56 -10.31 15.25 6.74
CA TYR A 56 -10.02 15.56 5.34
C TYR A 56 -9.35 14.41 4.58
N LEU A 57 -8.53 13.60 5.26
CA LEU A 57 -7.83 12.48 4.62
C LEU A 57 -8.53 11.13 4.84
N GLY A 58 -9.52 11.05 5.73
CA GLY A 58 -10.22 9.79 6.03
C GLY A 58 -9.29 8.75 6.66
N VAL A 59 -8.26 9.19 7.38
CA VAL A 59 -7.30 8.31 8.04
C VAL A 59 -7.70 8.04 9.49
N GLU A 60 -7.35 6.86 9.98
CA GLU A 60 -7.53 6.47 11.37
C GLU A 60 -6.49 7.12 12.29
N PRO A 61 -6.80 7.36 13.59
CA PRO A 61 -5.84 7.92 14.54
C PRO A 61 -4.53 7.12 14.60
N ALA A 62 -4.62 5.79 14.54
CA ALA A 62 -3.46 4.92 14.58
C ALA A 62 -2.47 5.17 13.42
N PHE A 63 -2.97 5.60 12.25
CA PHE A 63 -2.12 5.93 11.12
C PHE A 63 -1.36 7.25 11.34
N ILE A 64 -1.99 8.23 11.98
CA ILE A 64 -1.34 9.50 12.35
C ILE A 64 -0.21 9.22 13.35
N GLU A 65 -0.47 8.37 14.35
CA GLU A 65 0.54 7.94 15.32
C GLU A 65 1.70 7.15 14.66
N GLU A 66 1.40 6.28 13.68
CA GLU A 66 2.44 5.60 12.89
C GLU A 66 3.35 6.61 12.18
N VAL A 67 2.77 7.66 11.58
CA VAL A 67 3.54 8.71 10.89
C VAL A 67 4.38 9.52 11.88
N ARG A 68 3.86 9.88 13.05
CA ARG A 68 4.62 10.55 14.13
C ARG A 68 5.81 9.71 14.59
N TYR A 69 5.59 8.42 14.83
CA TYR A 69 6.64 7.48 15.20
C TYR A 69 7.75 7.42 14.15
N GLN A 70 7.40 7.39 12.86
CA GLN A 70 8.38 7.40 11.77
C GLN A 70 9.13 8.75 11.63
N MET A 71 8.58 9.82 12.18
CA MET A 71 9.18 11.16 12.18
C MET A 71 10.04 11.44 13.43
N ASP A 72 10.10 10.51 14.39
CA ASP A 72 10.74 10.70 15.70
C ASP A 72 10.16 11.90 16.51
N ILE A 73 8.86 12.17 16.39
CA ILE A 73 8.15 13.26 17.10
C ILE A 73 6.99 12.75 17.96
#